data_AF-A0A7C1PN43-F1
#
_entry.id   AF-A0A7C1PN43-F1
#
_cell.length_a   1.000
_cell.length_b   1.000
_cell.length_c   1.000
_cell.angle_alpha   90.00
_cell.angle_beta   90.00
_cell.angle_gamma   90.00
#
_symmetry.space_group_name_H-M   'P 1'
#
loop_
_entity.id
_entity.type
_entity.pdbx_description
1 polymer ?
#
loop_
_entity_poly.entity_id
_entity_poly.type
_entity_poly.pdbx_seq_one_letter_code
_entity_poly.pdbx_strand_id
1 'polypeptide(L)'
;FAVGDATRPGLVTDAIGQGRTTAETVHSLMMEYDIVPELRQVIPYERIRSAYYESGEPLAEFEPRHEADRCMSCGLCRDCGMCEVTCYYDAISRVEGENGVFAYEVNDQLCIGCGFCAGTCPTGVWEMEENI
;
A
#
# COMPACT_ATOMS: atom_id res chain seq x y z
N PHE A 1 -28.90 2.70 -10.90
CA PHE A 1 -27.50 2.41 -11.27
C PHE A 1 -27.44 1.09 -12.02
N ALA A 2 -26.52 0.95 -12.97
CA ALA A 2 -26.24 -0.30 -13.68
C ALA A 2 -24.72 -0.53 -13.64
N VAL A 3 -24.28 -1.78 -13.48
CA VAL A 3 -22.87 -2.17 -13.34
C VAL A 3 -22.58 -3.49 -14.06
N GLY A 4 -21.30 -3.77 -14.29
CA GLY A 4 -20.80 -4.95 -14.97
C GLY A 4 -21.15 -4.97 -16.46
N ASP A 5 -21.29 -6.17 -17.00
CA ASP A 5 -21.56 -6.42 -18.42
C ASP A 5 -22.87 -5.80 -18.92
N ALA A 6 -23.80 -5.44 -18.02
CA ALA A 6 -25.00 -4.69 -18.36
C ALA A 6 -24.69 -3.27 -18.88
N THR A 7 -23.51 -2.73 -18.55
CA THR A 7 -23.03 -1.44 -19.07
C THR A 7 -22.04 -1.62 -20.22
N ARG A 8 -21.07 -2.53 -20.05
CA ARG A 8 -20.05 -2.88 -21.04
C ARG A 8 -19.39 -4.20 -20.63
N PRO A 9 -19.12 -5.14 -21.56
CA PRO A 9 -18.30 -6.30 -21.27
C PRO A 9 -16.93 -5.93 -20.69
N GLY A 10 -16.51 -6.59 -19.61
CA GLY A 10 -15.23 -6.32 -18.93
C GLY A 10 -14.67 -7.51 -18.15
N LEU A 11 -13.58 -7.27 -17.41
CA LEU A 11 -13.03 -8.23 -16.46
C LEU A 11 -13.88 -8.29 -15.19
N VAL A 12 -13.76 -9.37 -14.42
CA VAL A 12 -14.40 -9.50 -13.10
C VAL A 12 -14.03 -8.33 -12.17
N THR A 13 -12.79 -7.84 -12.26
CA THR A 13 -12.30 -6.70 -11.50
C THR A 13 -12.99 -5.39 -11.89
N ASP A 14 -13.39 -5.25 -13.15
CA ASP A 14 -14.15 -4.07 -13.61
C ASP A 14 -15.54 -4.06 -12.97
N ALA A 15 -16.22 -5.21 -12.95
CA ALA A 15 -17.55 -5.34 -12.32
C ALA A 15 -17.51 -5.06 -10.81
N ILE A 16 -16.49 -5.58 -10.10
CA ILE A 16 -16.27 -5.30 -8.67
C ILE A 16 -16.03 -3.80 -8.44
N GLY A 17 -15.14 -3.19 -9.23
CA GLY A 17 -14.85 -1.76 -9.15
C GLY A 17 -16.09 -0.89 -9.37
N GLN A 18 -16.87 -1.17 -10.41
CA GLN A 18 -18.13 -0.46 -10.71
C GLN A 18 -19.18 -0.62 -9.61
N GLY A 19 -19.24 -1.81 -8.98
CA GLY A 19 -20.09 -2.06 -7.82
C GLY A 19 -19.74 -1.16 -6.64
N ARG A 20 -18.44 -1.04 -6.31
CA ARG A 20 -17.95 -0.14 -5.25
C ARG A 20 -18.30 1.31 -5.54
N THR A 21 -17.99 1.81 -6.73
CA THR A 21 -18.32 3.19 -7.14
C THR A 21 -19.82 3.47 -7.08
N THR A 22 -20.64 2.50 -7.48
CA THR A 22 -22.10 2.62 -7.39
C THR A 22 -22.56 2.71 -5.94
N ALA A 23 -22.03 1.87 -5.05
CA ALA A 23 -22.36 1.91 -3.62
C ALA A 23 -21.97 3.24 -2.98
N GLU A 24 -20.76 3.75 -3.26
CA GLU A 24 -20.29 5.06 -2.82
C GLU A 24 -21.22 6.18 -3.32
N THR A 25 -21.67 6.09 -4.58
CA THR A 25 -22.58 7.10 -5.17
C THR A 25 -23.97 7.06 -4.56
N VAL A 26 -24.52 5.87 -4.31
CA VAL A 26 -25.80 5.73 -3.60
C VAL A 26 -25.67 6.32 -2.20
N HIS A 27 -24.57 6.00 -1.50
CA HIS A 27 -24.35 6.48 -0.14
C HIS A 27 -24.23 8.01 -0.08
N SER A 28 -23.49 8.62 -1.01
CA SER A 28 -23.33 10.07 -1.06
C SER A 28 -24.64 10.80 -1.35
N LEU A 29 -25.48 10.26 -2.24
CA LEU A 29 -26.82 10.80 -2.51
C LEU A 29 -27.72 10.70 -1.29
N MET A 30 -27.65 9.60 -0.53
CA MET A 30 -28.44 9.40 0.68
C MET A 30 -28.01 10.32 1.83
N MET A 31 -26.72 10.62 1.91
CA MET A 31 -26.12 11.40 3.00
C MET A 31 -25.90 12.87 2.66
N GLU A 32 -26.26 13.29 1.44
CA GLU A 32 -26.12 14.66 0.94
C GLU A 32 -24.70 15.22 1.07
N TYR A 33 -23.67 14.42 0.71
CA TYR A 33 -22.29 14.88 0.63
C TYR A 33 -21.69 14.65 -0.76
N ASP A 34 -20.69 15.46 -1.11
CA ASP A 34 -19.97 15.34 -2.37
C ASP A 34 -18.89 14.24 -2.30
N ILE A 35 -18.91 13.31 -3.26
CA ILE A 35 -17.85 12.30 -3.38
C ILE A 35 -16.59 12.99 -3.87
N VAL A 36 -15.53 12.90 -3.07
CA VAL A 36 -14.17 13.18 -3.53
C VAL A 36 -13.54 11.84 -3.94
N PRO A 37 -13.40 11.56 -5.24
CA PRO A 37 -12.80 10.30 -5.68
C PRO A 37 -11.34 10.23 -5.19
N GLU A 38 -11.00 9.10 -4.60
CA GLU A 38 -9.63 8.82 -4.18
C GLU A 38 -8.73 8.73 -5.42
N LEU A 39 -7.76 9.64 -5.51
CA LEU A 39 -6.74 9.61 -6.56
C LEU A 39 -5.77 8.47 -6.28
N ARG A 40 -6.01 7.32 -6.91
CA ARG A 40 -5.06 6.21 -6.86
C ARG A 40 -3.86 6.53 -7.75
N GLN A 41 -2.71 6.68 -7.14
CA GLN A 41 -1.45 6.77 -7.86
C GLN A 41 -1.08 5.38 -8.38
N VAL A 42 -0.62 5.31 -9.62
CA VAL A 42 -0.02 4.07 -10.14
C VAL A 42 1.25 3.82 -9.33
N ILE A 43 1.39 2.63 -8.77
CA ILE A 43 2.63 2.20 -8.13
C ILE A 43 3.61 1.85 -9.27
N PRO A 44 4.73 2.57 -9.42
CA PRO A 44 5.77 2.19 -10.37
C PRO A 44 6.23 0.74 -10.13
N TYR A 45 6.49 0.00 -11.21
CA TYR A 45 6.91 -1.40 -11.12
C TYR A 45 8.20 -1.57 -10.31
N GLU A 46 9.09 -0.58 -10.35
CA GLU A 46 10.35 -0.55 -9.61
C GLU A 46 10.14 -0.49 -8.08
N ARG A 47 8.96 -0.06 -7.63
CA ARG A 47 8.59 -0.04 -6.20
C ARG A 47 8.05 -1.38 -5.70
N ILE A 48 7.70 -2.30 -6.61
CA ILE A 48 7.20 -3.63 -6.25
C ILE A 48 8.39 -4.51 -5.85
N ARG A 49 8.51 -4.79 -4.55
CA ARG A 49 9.56 -5.66 -4.03
C ARG A 49 9.06 -7.09 -3.86
N SER A 50 9.75 -8.03 -4.51
CA SER A 50 9.52 -9.48 -4.37
C SER A 50 10.47 -10.16 -3.37
N ALA A 51 11.35 -9.40 -2.71
CA ALA A 51 12.38 -9.94 -1.80
C ALA A 51 11.82 -10.81 -0.66
N TYR A 52 10.54 -10.61 -0.28
CA TYR A 52 9.84 -11.43 0.72
C TYR A 52 8.74 -12.30 0.10
N TYR A 53 8.52 -12.16 -1.21
CA TYR A 53 7.74 -13.06 -2.04
C TYR A 53 8.70 -14.02 -2.74
N GLU A 54 9.67 -14.58 -1.99
CA GLU A 54 10.56 -15.58 -2.56
C GLU A 54 9.69 -16.71 -3.13
N SER A 55 9.96 -17.01 -4.40
CA SER A 55 9.57 -18.24 -5.06
C SER A 55 10.35 -19.38 -4.41
N GLY A 56 9.95 -19.79 -3.20
CA GLY A 56 10.33 -21.09 -2.69
C GLY A 56 9.83 -22.18 -3.65
N GLU A 57 10.43 -23.37 -3.56
CA GLU A 57 9.86 -24.61 -4.11
C GLU A 57 8.33 -24.55 -3.98
N PRO A 58 7.56 -24.85 -5.05
CA PRO A 58 6.11 -24.84 -4.96
C PRO A 58 5.72 -25.56 -3.69
N LEU A 59 4.89 -24.91 -2.86
CA LEU A 59 4.34 -25.55 -1.67
C LEU A 59 3.93 -26.96 -2.09
N ALA A 60 4.34 -27.98 -1.33
CA ALA A 60 4.03 -29.37 -1.67
C ALA A 60 2.52 -29.55 -1.96
N GLU A 61 1.69 -28.69 -1.35
CA GLU A 61 0.29 -28.46 -1.68
C GLU A 61 -0.03 -26.95 -1.70
N PHE A 62 -0.73 -26.47 -2.73
CA PHE A 62 -1.24 -25.11 -2.81
C PHE A 62 -2.50 -24.94 -1.96
N GLU A 63 -2.49 -23.99 -1.02
CA GLU A 63 -3.68 -23.57 -0.26
C GLU A 63 -3.98 -22.07 -0.52
N PRO A 64 -5.18 -21.71 -1.01
CA PRO A 64 -5.52 -20.31 -1.31
C PRO A 64 -5.38 -19.35 -0.14
N ARG A 65 -5.64 -19.82 1.09
CA ARG A 65 -5.50 -19.00 2.31
C ARG A 65 -4.04 -18.63 2.56
N HIS A 66 -3.15 -19.61 2.46
CA HIS A 66 -1.73 -19.38 2.66
C HIS A 66 -1.17 -18.42 1.60
N GLU A 67 -1.57 -18.56 0.34
CA GLU A 67 -1.15 -17.60 -0.70
C GLU A 67 -1.69 -16.18 -0.44
N ALA A 68 -2.92 -16.04 0.05
CA ALA A 68 -3.50 -14.75 0.40
C ALA A 68 -2.78 -14.05 1.57
N ASP A 69 -2.16 -14.82 2.47
CA ASP A 69 -1.36 -14.29 3.58
C ASP A 69 0.07 -13.88 3.16
N ARG A 70 0.52 -14.28 1.95
CA ARG A 70 1.82 -13.86 1.40
C ARG A 70 1.74 -12.45 0.84
N CYS A 71 2.77 -11.66 1.10
CA CYS A 71 2.82 -10.27 0.66
C CYS A 71 3.62 -10.16 -0.65
N MET A 72 2.92 -9.96 -1.78
CA MET A 72 3.49 -9.20 -2.90
C MET A 72 3.29 -7.73 -2.58
N SER A 73 4.38 -6.99 -2.41
CA SER A 73 4.29 -5.59 -1.99
C SER A 73 3.47 -4.76 -2.97
N CYS A 74 2.39 -4.15 -2.48
CA CYS A 74 1.62 -3.13 -3.17
C CYS A 74 2.09 -1.70 -2.83
N GLY A 75 3.31 -1.54 -2.32
CA GLY A 75 3.83 -0.22 -1.94
C GLY A 75 3.29 0.37 -0.64
N LEU A 76 2.38 -0.30 0.07
CA LEU A 76 1.81 0.20 1.34
C LEU A 76 2.65 -0.24 2.55
N CYS A 77 2.70 0.59 3.61
CA CYS A 77 3.36 0.22 4.87
C CYS A 77 2.59 -0.90 5.59
N ARG A 78 3.31 -1.90 6.11
CA ARG A 78 2.76 -3.03 6.88
C ARG A 78 3.03 -2.98 8.38
N ASP A 79 3.41 -1.81 8.90
CA ASP A 79 3.71 -1.56 10.32
C ASP A 79 4.74 -2.52 10.95
N CYS A 80 5.81 -2.85 10.20
CA CYS A 80 6.77 -3.88 10.61
C CYS A 80 7.92 -3.39 11.51
N GLY A 81 8.07 -2.08 11.75
CA GLY A 81 9.15 -1.51 12.57
C GLY A 81 10.57 -1.59 11.99
N MET A 82 10.78 -2.26 10.85
CA MET A 82 12.13 -2.48 10.30
C MET A 82 12.91 -1.18 10.05
N CYS A 83 12.24 -0.12 9.62
CA CYS A 83 12.88 1.17 9.36
C CYS A 83 13.30 1.92 10.62
N GLU A 84 12.53 1.80 11.71
CA GLU A 84 12.87 2.34 13.03
C GLU A 84 14.10 1.60 13.58
N VAL A 85 14.07 0.27 13.61
CA VAL A 85 15.18 -0.56 14.12
C VAL A 85 16.47 -0.41 13.30
N THR A 86 16.36 -0.22 11.98
CA THR A 86 17.52 -0.09 11.09
C THR A 86 18.17 1.29 11.16
N CYS A 87 17.45 2.32 11.63
CA CYS A 87 17.98 3.67 11.69
C CYS A 87 18.97 3.83 12.85
N TYR A 88 20.27 3.79 12.57
CA TYR A 88 21.31 3.92 13.60
C TYR A 88 21.27 5.24 14.39
N TYR A 89 20.69 6.29 13.80
CA TYR A 89 20.61 7.63 14.39
C TYR A 89 19.25 7.90 15.06
N ASP A 90 18.39 6.88 15.16
CA ASP A 90 17.01 7.01 15.68
C ASP A 90 16.24 8.15 15.00
N ALA A 91 16.52 8.39 13.72
CA ALA A 91 15.89 9.45 12.94
C ALA A 91 14.49 9.07 12.45
N ILE A 92 14.04 7.83 12.63
CA ILE A 92 12.73 7.35 12.18
C ILE A 92 11.92 6.91 13.39
N SER A 93 10.69 7.41 13.51
CA SER A 93 9.78 7.04 14.60
C SER A 93 8.37 6.75 14.08
N ARG A 94 7.68 5.83 14.75
CA ARG A 94 6.26 5.55 14.49
C ARG A 94 5.40 6.58 15.22
N VAL A 95 4.48 7.21 14.50
CA VAL A 95 3.54 8.22 15.01
C VAL A 95 2.12 7.67 14.88
N GLU A 96 1.35 7.77 15.96
CA GLU A 96 -0.07 7.41 15.97
C GLU A 96 -0.93 8.60 15.54
N GLY A 97 -1.80 8.38 14.57
CA GLY A 97 -2.82 9.32 14.12
C GLY A 97 -4.20 8.98 14.71
N GLU A 98 -5.21 9.72 14.28
CA GLU A 98 -6.60 9.47 14.68
C GLU A 98 -7.14 8.17 14.06
N ASN A 99 -8.16 7.57 14.71
CA ASN A 99 -8.87 6.39 14.21
C ASN A 99 -7.99 5.17 13.90
N GLY A 100 -6.87 5.00 14.61
CA GLY A 100 -5.96 3.86 14.43
C GLY A 100 -5.06 3.96 13.19
N VAL A 101 -5.03 5.13 12.54
CA VAL A 101 -4.04 5.42 11.49
C VAL A 101 -2.67 5.57 12.13
N PHE A 102 -1.62 5.18 11.41
CA PHE A 102 -0.23 5.38 11.83
C PHE A 102 0.60 5.89 10.66
N ALA A 103 1.71 6.54 10.99
CA ALA A 103 2.74 6.95 10.04
C ALA A 103 4.12 6.61 10.61
N TYR A 104 5.12 6.55 9.74
CA TYR A 104 6.51 6.65 10.16
C TYR A 104 7.06 7.97 9.65
N GLU A 105 7.69 8.73 10.53
CA GLU A 105 8.20 10.07 10.23
C GLU A 105 9.72 10.10 10.38
N VAL A 106 10.37 10.87 9.51
CA VAL A 106 11.82 11.11 9.55
C VAL A 106 12.08 12.45 10.24
N ASN A 107 12.99 12.45 11.21
CA ASN A 107 13.53 13.66 11.81
C ASN A 107 14.75 14.14 11.00
N ASP A 108 14.56 15.19 10.21
CA ASP A 108 15.59 15.76 9.35
C ASP A 108 16.84 16.28 10.09
N GLN A 109 16.72 16.57 11.39
CA GLN A 109 17.87 17.02 12.19
C GLN A 109 18.80 15.86 12.58
N LEU A 110 18.29 14.62 12.55
CA LEU A 110 19.04 13.39 12.87
C LEU A 110 19.39 12.59 11.62
N CYS A 111 18.60 12.72 10.56
CA CYS A 111 18.79 11.99 9.32
C CYS A 111 20.07 12.44 8.60
N ILE A 112 20.95 11.49 8.31
CA ILE A 112 22.20 11.74 7.55
C ILE A 112 22.12 11.29 6.08
N GLY A 113 20.94 10.88 5.61
CA GLY A 113 20.74 10.47 4.22
C GLY A 113 21.41 9.15 3.79
N CYS A 114 21.68 8.23 4.72
CA CYS A 114 22.39 6.97 4.42
C CYS A 114 21.57 5.95 3.60
N GLY A 115 20.25 6.08 3.54
CA GLY A 115 19.38 5.25 2.71
C GLY A 115 19.10 3.83 3.19
N PHE A 116 19.58 3.41 4.38
CA PHE A 116 19.32 2.05 4.87
C PHE A 116 17.83 1.75 5.10
N CYS A 117 17.03 2.75 5.51
CA CYS A 117 15.58 2.62 5.63
C CYS A 117 14.91 2.31 4.27
N ALA A 118 15.33 3.00 3.20
CA ALA A 118 14.91 2.72 1.84
C ALA A 118 15.38 1.34 1.36
N GLY A 119 16.59 0.93 1.72
CA GLY A 119 17.11 -0.40 1.40
C GLY A 119 16.36 -1.54 2.10
N THR A 120 16.14 -1.43 3.42
CA THR A 120 15.58 -2.50 4.26
C THR A 120 14.07 -2.65 4.14
N CYS A 121 13.36 -1.61 3.68
CA CYS A 121 11.90 -1.63 3.67
C CYS A 121 11.37 -2.75 2.76
N PRO A 122 10.63 -3.74 3.31
CA PRO A 122 10.07 -4.83 2.52
C PRO A 122 9.04 -4.34 1.51
N THR A 123 8.41 -3.18 1.78
CA THR A 123 7.31 -2.65 0.98
C THR A 123 7.68 -1.41 0.16
N GLY A 124 8.92 -0.94 0.21
CA GLY A 124 9.37 0.20 -0.61
C GLY A 124 8.66 1.53 -0.31
N VAL A 125 8.25 1.78 0.95
CA VAL A 125 7.58 3.04 1.31
C VAL A 125 8.52 4.25 1.39
N TRP A 126 9.82 4.01 1.61
CA TRP A 126 10.84 5.06 1.71
C TRP A 126 11.51 5.33 0.37
N GLU A 127 11.79 6.60 0.11
CA GLU A 127 12.46 7.09 -1.09
C GLU A 127 13.59 8.04 -0.70
N MET A 128 14.64 8.06 -1.50
CA MET A 128 15.78 8.95 -1.34
C MET A 128 15.79 9.92 -2.50
N GLU A 129 15.78 11.21 -2.19
CA GLU A 129 15.91 12.27 -3.19
C GLU A 129 17.30 12.90 -3.10
N GLU A 130 17.90 13.21 -4.26
CA GLU A 130 19.16 13.94 -4.30
C GLU A 130 18.92 15.40 -3.87
N ASN A 131 19.80 15.92 -3.02
CA ASN A 131 19.76 17.31 -2.61
C ASN A 131 20.43 18.18 -3.70
N ILE A 132 19.65 18.53 -4.73
CA ILE A 132 20.06 19.38 -5.86
C ILE A 132 19.95 20.87 -5.54
#